data_AF-A0A183ETY4-F1
#
_entry.id   AF-A0A183ETY4-F1
#
_cell.length_a   1.000
_cell.length_b   1.000
_cell.length_c   1.000
_cell.angle_alpha   90.00
_cell.angle_beta   90.00
_cell.angle_gamma   90.00
#
_symmetry.space_group_name_H-M   'P 1'
#
loop_
_entity.id
_entity.type
_entity.pdbx_description
1 polymer ?
#
loop_
_entity_poly.entity_id
_entity_poly.type
_entity_poly.pdbx_seq_one_letter_code
_entity_poly.pdbx_strand_id
1 'polypeptide(L)'
;MIPWFKNFRGTIEKLDETRYVCSGEVAILSDDTIEITELPIRTWTQNYKESVLEPMLDGSDKHPAVLFDALGCLRKFNTVEEICKEFFETRKKKYIERKAFQEGMLRAQSERLSNQARFILAKIKGEILIENKRKAAIVEQLVKKGFDR
;
A
#
# COMPACT_ATOMS: atom_id res chain seq x y z
N MET A 1 -35.06 31.36 32.23
CA MET A 1 -35.63 30.06 32.62
C MET A 1 -34.73 28.98 32.04
N ILE A 2 -34.25 28.04 32.85
CA ILE A 2 -33.43 26.91 32.36
C ILE A 2 -34.39 25.82 31.85
N PRO A 3 -34.14 25.19 30.69
CA PRO A 3 -34.93 24.06 30.21
C PRO A 3 -35.06 22.97 31.27
N TRP A 4 -36.25 22.39 31.41
CA TRP A 4 -36.52 21.33 32.37
C TRP A 4 -37.21 20.15 31.69
N PHE A 5 -36.81 18.93 32.05
CA PHE A 5 -37.33 17.69 31.48
C PHE A 5 -37.76 16.76 32.61
N LYS A 6 -38.97 16.23 32.52
CA LYS A 6 -39.54 15.34 33.53
C LYS A 6 -38.67 14.08 33.68
N ASN A 7 -38.35 13.72 34.92
CA ASN A 7 -37.56 12.54 35.33
C ASN A 7 -36.08 12.52 34.89
N PHE A 8 -35.58 13.55 34.22
CA PHE A 8 -34.15 13.67 33.93
C PHE A 8 -33.36 13.97 35.21
N ARG A 9 -32.32 13.18 35.50
CA ARG A 9 -31.52 13.32 36.73
C ARG A 9 -30.22 14.11 36.56
N GLY A 10 -29.73 14.26 35.33
CA GLY A 10 -28.50 14.98 35.03
C GLY A 10 -28.62 16.52 35.17
N THR A 11 -27.58 17.24 34.76
CA THR A 11 -27.49 18.69 34.91
C THR A 11 -27.71 19.44 33.61
N ILE A 12 -28.34 20.62 33.69
CA ILE A 12 -28.48 21.56 32.57
C ILE A 12 -27.94 22.90 33.01
N GLU A 13 -26.81 23.30 32.43
CA GLU A 13 -26.10 24.53 32.78
C GLU A 13 -26.18 25.53 31.62
N LYS A 14 -26.48 26.80 31.94
CA LYS A 14 -26.51 27.86 30.94
C LYS A 14 -25.09 28.34 30.66
N LEU A 15 -24.64 28.24 29.39
CA LEU A 15 -23.35 28.77 28.94
C LEU A 15 -23.46 30.26 28.61
N ASP A 16 -24.45 30.61 27.79
CA ASP A 16 -24.76 32.00 27.39
C ASP A 16 -26.27 32.18 27.18
N GLU A 17 -26.68 33.33 26.66
CA GLU A 17 -28.09 33.67 26.45
C GLU A 17 -28.88 32.63 25.65
N THR A 18 -28.22 31.86 24.78
CA THR A 18 -28.85 30.91 23.84
C THR A 18 -28.40 29.47 23.98
N ARG A 19 -27.26 29.20 24.62
CA ARG A 19 -26.62 27.88 24.70
C ARG A 19 -26.67 27.29 26.11
N TYR A 20 -26.88 25.98 26.16
CA TYR A 20 -26.92 25.18 27.37
C TYR A 20 -26.06 23.93 27.20
N VAL A 21 -25.39 23.49 28.27
CA VAL A 21 -24.77 22.16 28.36
C VAL A 21 -25.76 21.25 29.07
N CYS A 22 -25.99 20.07 28.51
CA CYS A 22 -26.73 19.00 29.16
C CYS A 22 -25.79 17.84 29.42
N SER A 23 -25.63 17.48 30.69
CA SER A 23 -24.71 16.44 31.13
C SER A 23 -25.50 15.29 31.78
N GLY A 24 -25.13 14.06 31.44
CA GLY A 24 -25.60 12.87 32.16
C GLY A 24 -24.91 12.70 33.51
N GLU A 25 -25.05 11.53 34.11
CA GLU A 25 -24.43 11.17 35.39
C GLU A 25 -23.47 10.00 35.20
N VAL A 26 -22.27 10.14 35.74
CA VAL A 26 -21.24 9.09 35.78
C VAL A 26 -20.52 9.11 37.13
N ALA A 27 -20.27 7.93 37.69
CA ALA A 27 -19.56 7.75 38.94
C ALA A 27 -18.41 6.75 38.77
N ILE A 28 -17.34 6.93 39.54
CA ILE A 28 -16.23 5.97 39.62
C ILE A 28 -16.53 5.07 40.82
N LEU A 29 -16.71 3.77 40.60
CA LEU A 29 -16.96 2.79 41.66
C LEU A 29 -15.64 2.25 42.24
N SER A 30 -14.64 2.07 41.39
CA SER A 30 -13.28 1.60 41.72
C SER A 30 -12.28 2.08 40.67
N ASP A 31 -10.99 1.79 40.89
CA ASP A 31 -9.91 2.15 39.95
C ASP A 31 -10.10 1.58 38.52
N ASP A 32 -10.90 0.52 38.37
CA ASP A 32 -11.16 -0.17 37.10
C ASP A 32 -12.62 -0.11 36.65
N THR A 33 -13.52 0.48 37.44
CA THR A 33 -14.96 0.41 37.18
C THR A 33 -15.62 1.78 37.30
N ILE A 34 -16.29 2.19 36.23
CA ILE A 34 -17.17 3.36 36.19
C ILE A 34 -18.62 2.94 35.96
N GLU A 35 -19.56 3.70 36.49
CA GLU A 35 -21.00 3.49 36.34
C GLU A 35 -21.65 4.71 35.70
N ILE A 36 -22.41 4.51 34.62
CA ILE A 36 -23.19 5.56 33.96
C ILE A 36 -24.66 5.36 34.32
N THR A 37 -25.26 6.30 35.05
CA THR A 37 -26.65 6.21 35.54
C THR A 37 -27.64 7.06 34.75
N GLU A 38 -27.16 8.03 33.96
CA GLU A 38 -28.01 8.90 33.15
C GLU A 38 -27.25 9.37 31.89
N LEU A 39 -27.95 9.45 30.75
CA LEU A 39 -27.41 10.01 29.50
C LEU A 39 -27.99 11.41 29.26
N PRO A 40 -27.28 12.30 28.54
CA PRO A 40 -27.82 13.60 28.15
C PRO A 40 -29.17 13.50 27.44
N ILE A 41 -29.98 14.54 27.58
CA ILE A 41 -31.30 14.60 26.95
C ILE A 41 -31.18 14.44 25.43
N ARG A 42 -32.09 13.64 24.84
CA ARG A 42 -32.10 13.19 23.43
C ARG A 42 -31.04 12.15 23.06
N THR A 43 -30.26 11.64 24.01
CA THR A 43 -29.37 10.51 23.78
C THR A 43 -30.08 9.20 24.16
N TRP A 44 -30.39 8.38 23.17
CA TRP A 44 -30.98 7.05 23.39
C TRP A 44 -29.93 6.03 23.80
N THR A 45 -30.29 5.13 24.71
CA THR A 45 -29.39 4.08 25.23
C THR A 45 -28.76 3.23 24.12
N GLN A 46 -29.57 2.78 23.15
CA GLN A 46 -29.07 1.96 22.04
C GLN A 46 -28.08 2.75 21.18
N ASN A 47 -28.42 3.99 20.82
CA ASN A 47 -27.54 4.83 20.01
C ASN A 47 -26.21 5.12 20.73
N TYR A 48 -26.25 5.37 22.05
CA TYR A 48 -25.03 5.62 22.84
C TYR A 48 -24.15 4.38 22.93
N LYS A 49 -24.76 3.21 23.10
CA LYS A 49 -24.05 1.92 23.09
C LYS A 49 -23.29 1.71 21.78
N GLU A 50 -24.00 1.81 20.65
CA GLU A 50 -23.43 1.52 19.32
C GLU A 50 -22.40 2.57 18.87
N SER A 51 -22.64 3.86 19.15
CA SER A 51 -21.81 4.95 18.62
C SER A 51 -20.68 5.40 19.54
N VAL A 52 -20.73 5.08 20.84
CA VAL A 52 -19.73 5.51 21.83
C VAL A 52 -19.08 4.33 22.53
N LEU A 53 -19.87 3.44 23.16
CA LEU A 53 -19.32 2.36 23.99
C LEU A 53 -18.65 1.26 23.17
N GLU A 54 -19.27 0.81 22.09
CA GLU A 54 -18.69 -0.23 21.22
C GLU A 54 -17.36 0.22 20.58
N PRO A 55 -17.22 1.45 20.04
CA PRO A 55 -15.93 1.97 19.57
C PRO A 55 -14.87 2.11 20.67
N MET A 56 -15.26 2.48 21.90
CA MET A 56 -14.35 2.56 23.04
C MET A 56 -13.86 1.18 23.50
N LEU A 57 -14.70 0.14 23.34
CA LEU A 57 -14.37 -1.24 23.68
C LEU A 57 -13.47 -1.89 22.61
N ASP A 58 -13.79 -1.68 21.34
CA ASP A 58 -13.13 -2.36 20.21
C ASP A 58 -11.86 -1.63 19.70
N GLY A 59 -11.65 -0.36 20.09
CA GLY A 59 -10.60 0.48 19.52
C GLY A 59 -10.93 0.97 18.10
N SER A 60 -10.15 1.91 17.56
CA SER A 60 -10.42 2.62 16.30
C SER A 60 -10.37 1.77 15.00
N ASP A 61 -10.44 0.45 15.09
CA ASP A 61 -10.14 -0.48 13.99
C ASP A 61 -11.25 -0.64 12.93
N LYS A 62 -12.37 0.09 13.04
CA LYS A 62 -13.53 -0.09 12.13
C LYS A 62 -13.65 0.93 11.00
N HIS A 63 -12.67 1.81 10.77
CA HIS A 63 -12.66 2.60 9.54
C HIS A 63 -11.82 1.90 8.46
N PRO A 64 -12.47 1.30 7.46
CA PRO A 64 -11.77 0.54 6.44
C PRO A 64 -10.95 1.50 5.58
N ALA A 65 -9.69 1.15 5.34
CA ALA A 65 -8.78 1.96 4.55
C ALA A 65 -9.26 1.98 3.09
N VAL A 66 -9.32 3.17 2.49
CA VAL A 66 -9.65 3.33 1.07
C VAL A 66 -8.37 3.71 0.33
N LEU A 67 -7.87 2.78 -0.48
CA LEU A 67 -6.58 2.90 -1.18
C LEU A 67 -6.74 2.52 -2.65
N PHE A 68 -5.77 2.92 -3.48
CA PHE A 68 -5.68 2.44 -4.87
C PHE A 68 -5.01 1.08 -4.92
N ASP A 69 -5.59 0.16 -5.69
CA ASP A 69 -5.01 -1.15 -5.96
C ASP A 69 -3.90 -1.08 -7.03
N ALA A 70 -3.29 -2.24 -7.35
CA ALA A 70 -2.23 -2.33 -8.34
C ALA A 70 -2.65 -1.95 -9.78
N LEU A 71 -3.95 -1.86 -10.06
CA LEU A 71 -4.52 -1.43 -11.33
C LEU A 71 -4.92 0.06 -11.31
N GLY A 72 -4.76 0.74 -10.17
CA GLY A 72 -5.14 2.14 -9.99
C GLY A 72 -6.64 2.32 -9.70
N CYS A 73 -7.35 1.25 -9.34
CA CYS A 73 -8.76 1.31 -8.96
C CYS A 73 -8.89 1.55 -7.46
N LEU A 74 -9.82 2.43 -7.07
CA LEU A 74 -10.08 2.72 -5.67
C LEU A 74 -10.79 1.52 -5.02
N ARG A 75 -10.25 1.02 -3.90
CA ARG A 75 -10.78 -0.14 -3.19
C ARG A 75 -10.79 0.10 -1.68
N LYS A 76 -11.76 -0.53 -1.01
CA LYS A 76 -11.92 -0.53 0.44
C LYS A 76 -11.30 -1.81 1.01
N PHE A 77 -10.45 -1.65 2.03
CA PHE A 77 -9.75 -2.70 2.75
C PHE A 77 -10.28 -2.74 4.17
N ASN A 78 -10.83 -3.88 4.58
CA ASN A 78 -11.45 -4.00 5.90
C ASN A 78 -10.43 -4.34 6.98
N THR A 79 -9.28 -4.87 6.58
CA THR A 79 -8.21 -5.30 7.49
C THR A 79 -6.83 -4.96 6.92
N VAL A 80 -5.84 -4.82 7.79
CA VAL A 80 -4.45 -4.55 7.38
C VAL A 80 -3.86 -5.77 6.66
N GLU A 81 -4.29 -6.98 7.04
CA GLU A 81 -3.88 -8.24 6.45
C GLU A 81 -4.23 -8.33 4.96
N GLU A 82 -5.38 -7.79 4.54
CA GLU A 82 -5.75 -7.69 3.13
C GLU A 82 -4.75 -6.85 2.33
N ILE A 83 -4.35 -5.69 2.89
CA ILE A 83 -3.37 -4.80 2.27
C ILE A 83 -2.02 -5.53 2.16
N CYS A 84 -1.57 -6.16 3.25
CA CYS A 84 -0.30 -6.89 3.28
C CYS A 84 -0.26 -8.05 2.27
N LYS A 85 -1.34 -8.82 2.13
CA LYS A 85 -1.43 -9.93 1.18
C LYS A 85 -1.34 -9.45 -0.27
N GLU A 86 -2.08 -8.41 -0.63
CA GLU A 86 -2.04 -7.88 -1.99
C GLU A 86 -0.70 -7.24 -2.33
N PHE A 87 -0.12 -6.49 -1.39
CA PHE A 87 1.22 -5.94 -1.54
C PHE A 87 2.25 -7.05 -1.78
N PHE A 88 2.18 -8.14 -1.00
CA PHE A 88 3.10 -9.26 -1.12
C PHE A 88 3.04 -9.91 -2.51
N GLU A 89 1.85 -10.22 -3.04
CA GLU A 89 1.71 -10.84 -4.36
C GLU A 89 2.19 -9.91 -5.49
N THR A 90 1.82 -8.62 -5.41
CA THR A 90 2.29 -7.61 -6.37
C THR A 90 3.80 -7.51 -6.36
N ARG A 91 4.40 -7.48 -5.16
CA ARG A 91 5.84 -7.33 -5.00
C ARG A 91 6.60 -8.58 -5.46
N LYS A 92 6.09 -9.77 -5.16
CA LYS A 92 6.63 -11.05 -5.63
C LYS A 92 6.69 -11.09 -7.16
N LYS A 93 5.60 -10.72 -7.84
CA LYS A 93 5.58 -10.61 -9.30
C LYS A 93 6.67 -9.66 -9.83
N LYS A 94 6.80 -8.48 -9.21
CA LYS A 94 7.84 -7.50 -9.58
C LYS A 94 9.27 -8.01 -9.38
N TYR A 95 9.53 -8.82 -8.35
CA TYR A 95 10.84 -9.46 -8.19
C TYR A 95 11.16 -10.47 -9.30
N ILE A 96 10.17 -11.25 -9.73
CA ILE A 96 10.31 -12.20 -10.84
C ILE A 96 10.62 -11.45 -12.14
N GLU A 97 9.82 -10.42 -12.47
CA GLU A 97 10.03 -9.56 -13.63
C GLU A 97 11.44 -8.94 -13.63
N ARG A 98 11.89 -8.43 -12.48
CA ARG A 98 13.22 -7.84 -12.33
C ARG A 98 14.34 -8.87 -12.55
N LYS A 99 14.19 -10.08 -12.00
CA LYS A 99 15.18 -11.16 -12.19
C LYS A 99 15.30 -11.50 -13.68
N ALA A 100 14.18 -11.69 -14.36
CA ALA A 100 14.18 -12.01 -15.79
C ALA A 100 14.83 -10.89 -16.63
N PHE A 101 14.55 -9.63 -16.30
CA PHE A 101 15.17 -8.49 -16.96
C PHE A 101 16.70 -8.46 -16.76
N GLN A 102 17.17 -8.62 -15.52
CA GLN A 102 18.60 -8.64 -15.21
C GLN A 102 19.32 -9.80 -15.89
N GLU A 103 18.70 -10.99 -15.92
CA GLU A 103 19.23 -12.15 -16.62
C GLU A 103 19.38 -11.87 -18.13
N GLY A 104 18.35 -11.29 -18.77
CA GLY A 104 18.41 -10.92 -20.19
C GLY A 104 19.48 -9.88 -20.48
N MET A 105 19.59 -8.85 -19.63
CA MET A 105 20.61 -7.80 -19.77
C MET A 105 22.03 -8.37 -19.65
N LEU A 106 22.28 -9.20 -18.64
CA LEU A 106 23.58 -9.84 -18.44
C LEU A 106 23.92 -10.82 -19.55
N ARG A 107 22.93 -11.57 -20.05
CA ARG A 107 23.10 -12.46 -21.21
C ARG A 107 23.53 -11.68 -22.45
N ALA A 108 22.83 -10.59 -22.78
CA ALA A 108 23.19 -9.74 -23.92
C ALA A 108 24.59 -9.11 -23.77
N GLN A 109 24.98 -8.69 -22.56
CA GLN A 109 26.33 -8.19 -22.29
C GLN A 109 27.38 -9.28 -22.48
N SER A 110 27.12 -10.49 -21.98
CA SER A 110 27.98 -11.65 -22.12
C SER A 110 28.17 -12.04 -23.58
N GLU A 111 27.09 -12.11 -24.37
CA GLU A 111 27.12 -12.41 -25.80
C GLU A 111 27.92 -11.35 -26.58
N ARG A 112 27.71 -10.06 -26.28
CA ARG A 112 28.48 -8.97 -26.88
C ARG A 112 29.97 -9.12 -26.61
N LEU A 113 30.37 -9.33 -25.35
CA LEU A 113 31.77 -9.49 -24.97
C LEU A 113 32.37 -10.77 -25.57
N SER A 114 31.61 -11.86 -25.60
CA SER A 114 32.02 -13.13 -26.20
C SER A 114 32.29 -12.98 -27.69
N ASN A 115 31.41 -12.27 -28.43
CA ASN A 115 31.62 -11.97 -29.84
C ASN A 115 32.83 -11.04 -30.07
N GLN A 116 33.02 -10.02 -29.23
CA GLN A 116 34.21 -9.16 -29.32
C GLN A 116 35.50 -9.97 -29.14
N ALA A 117 35.56 -10.83 -28.12
CA ALA A 117 36.71 -11.71 -27.89
C ALA A 117 36.94 -12.68 -29.05
N ARG A 118 35.87 -13.32 -29.56
CA ARG A 118 35.93 -14.24 -30.69
C ARG A 118 36.45 -13.56 -31.96
N PHE A 119 36.01 -12.33 -32.23
CA PHE A 119 36.50 -11.54 -33.36
C PHE A 119 37.99 -11.25 -33.24
N ILE A 120 38.45 -10.78 -32.09
CA ILE A 120 39.87 -10.47 -31.84
C ILE A 120 40.73 -11.71 -32.05
N LEU A 121 40.34 -12.85 -31.47
CA LEU A 121 41.08 -14.11 -31.63
C LEU A 121 41.12 -14.59 -33.08
N ALA A 122 39.99 -14.55 -33.78
CA ALA A 122 39.91 -14.93 -35.20
C ALA A 122 40.73 -14.00 -36.09
N LYS A 123 40.84 -12.71 -35.74
CA LYS A 123 41.67 -11.74 -36.43
C LYS A 123 43.16 -12.03 -36.24
N ILE A 124 43.59 -12.31 -35.01
CA ILE A 124 44.99 -12.67 -34.68
C ILE A 124 45.40 -13.97 -35.40
N LYS A 125 44.50 -14.94 -35.51
CA LYS A 125 44.72 -16.20 -36.24
C LYS A 125 44.69 -16.06 -37.78
N GLY A 126 44.35 -14.89 -38.31
CA GLY A 126 44.22 -14.66 -39.75
C GLY A 126 42.95 -15.25 -40.38
N GLU A 127 41.99 -15.71 -39.58
CA GLU A 127 40.73 -16.29 -40.07
C GLU A 127 39.71 -15.22 -40.53
N ILE A 128 39.89 -13.98 -40.11
CA ILE A 128 39.08 -12.81 -40.49
C ILE A 128 40.01 -11.73 -41.08
N LEU A 129 39.65 -11.23 -42.26
CA LEU A 129 40.41 -10.24 -43.01
C LEU A 129 39.49 -9.05 -43.30
N ILE A 130 39.82 -7.89 -42.72
CA ILE A 130 39.00 -6.67 -42.82
C ILE A 130 39.67 -5.59 -43.66
N GLU A 131 40.99 -5.69 -43.85
CA GLU A 131 41.80 -4.71 -44.55
C GLU A 131 41.40 -4.64 -46.02
N ASN A 132 41.16 -3.40 -46.51
CA ASN A 132 40.75 -3.11 -47.87
C ASN A 132 39.47 -3.85 -48.35
N LYS A 133 38.59 -4.28 -47.43
CA LYS A 133 37.28 -4.86 -47.76
C LYS A 133 36.15 -3.84 -47.65
N ARG A 134 35.19 -3.91 -48.58
CA ARG A 134 33.96 -3.11 -48.52
C ARG A 134 33.10 -3.55 -47.34
N LYS A 135 32.40 -2.61 -46.70
CA LYS A 135 31.50 -2.86 -45.55
C LYS A 135 30.55 -4.05 -45.76
N ALA A 136 29.93 -4.15 -46.94
CA ALA A 136 29.00 -5.24 -47.26
C ALA A 136 29.68 -6.63 -47.17
N ALA A 137 30.90 -6.77 -47.70
CA ALA A 137 31.65 -8.02 -47.67
C ALA A 137 32.11 -8.39 -46.25
N ILE A 138 32.43 -7.39 -45.42
CA ILE A 138 32.78 -7.61 -44.00
C ILE A 138 31.56 -8.14 -43.24
N VAL A 139 30.39 -7.51 -43.41
CA VAL A 139 29.15 -7.95 -42.77
C VAL A 139 28.77 -9.37 -43.21
N GLU A 140 28.85 -9.67 -44.50
CA GLU A 140 28.57 -11.02 -45.02
C GLU A 140 29.53 -12.07 -44.44
N GLN A 141 30.83 -11.76 -44.33
CA GLN A 141 31.81 -12.64 -43.72
C GLN A 141 31.50 -12.91 -42.24
N LEU A 142 31.12 -11.88 -41.48
CA LEU A 142 30.77 -12.00 -40.06
C LEU A 142 29.49 -12.82 -39.87
N VAL A 143 28.46 -12.58 -40.68
CA VAL A 143 27.22 -13.36 -40.67
C VAL A 143 27.49 -14.83 -41.02
N LYS A 144 28.31 -15.11 -42.04
CA LYS A 144 28.69 -16.47 -42.42
C LYS A 144 29.47 -17.22 -41.33
N LYS A 145 30.22 -16.49 -40.50
CA LYS A 145 30.93 -17.04 -39.32
C LYS A 145 30.06 -17.09 -38.06
N GLY A 146 28.76 -16.80 -38.18
CA GLY A 146 27.79 -16.87 -37.09
C GLY A 146 28.03 -15.82 -36.01
N PHE A 147 28.53 -14.63 -36.37
CA PHE A 147 28.50 -13.49 -35.46
C PHE A 147 27.11 -12.88 -35.43
N ASP A 148 26.64 -12.64 -34.21
CA ASP A 148 25.35 -12.05 -33.93
C ASP A 148 25.30 -10.63 -34.52
N ARG A 149 24.10 -10.20 -34.95
CA ARG A 149 23.89 -8.95 -35.67
C ARG A 149 23.81 -7.74 -34.75
#